data_AF-A0A167UMS2-F1
#
_entry.id   AF-A0A167UMS2-F1
#
_cell.length_a   1.000
_cell.length_b   1.000
_cell.length_c   1.000
_cell.angle_alpha   90.00
_cell.angle_beta   90.00
_cell.angle_gamma   90.00
#
_symmetry.space_group_name_H-M   'P 1'
#
loop_
_entity.id
_entity.type
_entity.pdbx_description
1 polymer ?
#
loop_
_entity_poly.entity_id
_entity_poly.type
_entity_poly.pdbx_seq_one_letter_code
_entity_poly.pdbx_strand_id
1 'polypeptide(L)'
;MWNIVSVSTASGSGSYIILGGAHGKEVVGPTGPFCYSYVIAFPGLGYIKLTDEGNGVVGPGDWSVAVSGSSTNWFYEGTGSASVAVDASGKYTISGGSNSISGQM
;
A
#
# COMPACT_ATOMS: atom_id res chain seq x y z
N MET A 1 0.94 -8.72 -10.39
CA MET A 1 -0.26 -7.85 -10.23
C MET A 1 -0.75 -7.94 -8.78
N TRP A 2 -1.28 -6.85 -8.21
CA TRP A 2 -1.74 -6.81 -6.82
C TRP A 2 -2.91 -5.84 -6.59
N ASN A 3 -3.54 -5.92 -5.41
CA ASN A 3 -4.57 -4.99 -4.93
C ASN A 3 -4.37 -4.70 -3.42
N ILE A 4 -4.95 -3.60 -2.93
CA ILE A 4 -5.17 -3.39 -1.49
C ILE A 4 -6.52 -4.04 -1.12
N VAL A 5 -6.52 -4.92 -0.11
CA VAL A 5 -7.72 -5.67 0.34
C VAL A 5 -8.24 -5.23 1.71
N SER A 6 -7.40 -4.58 2.52
CA SER A 6 -7.84 -3.94 3.75
C SER A 6 -6.96 -2.74 4.12
N VAL A 7 -7.57 -1.74 4.75
CA VAL A 7 -6.88 -0.64 5.44
C VAL A 7 -7.55 -0.47 6.81
N SER A 8 -6.76 -0.47 7.87
CA SER A 8 -7.21 -0.22 9.24
C SER A 8 -6.41 0.90 9.91
N THR A 9 -7.11 1.70 10.73
CA THR A 9 -6.54 2.81 11.49
C THR A 9 -6.79 2.57 12.99
N ALA A 10 -5.88 3.03 13.85
CA ALA A 10 -6.10 3.02 15.29
C ALA A 10 -7.38 3.79 15.66
N SER A 11 -8.08 3.32 16.69
CA SER A 11 -9.38 3.88 17.11
C SER A 11 -9.30 5.38 17.41
N GLY A 12 -9.99 6.19 16.63
CA GLY A 12 -9.99 7.66 16.72
C GLY A 12 -9.16 8.37 15.64
N SER A 13 -8.27 7.67 14.92
CA SER A 13 -7.38 8.24 13.89
C SER A 13 -8.05 8.57 12.54
N GLY A 14 -9.37 8.68 12.50
CA GLY A 14 -10.14 9.15 11.34
C GLY A 14 -10.32 8.15 10.19
N SER A 15 -10.90 8.67 9.11
CA SER A 15 -11.14 7.97 7.84
C SER A 15 -9.88 7.95 6.98
N TYR A 16 -9.84 7.10 5.94
CA TYR A 16 -8.81 7.14 4.90
C TYR A 16 -9.43 7.35 3.52
N ILE A 17 -8.63 7.84 2.57
CA ILE A 17 -8.99 7.92 1.15
C ILE A 17 -7.91 7.18 0.35
N ILE A 18 -8.30 6.15 -0.40
CA ILE A 18 -7.43 5.56 -1.43
C ILE A 18 -7.65 6.33 -2.73
N LEU A 19 -6.55 6.80 -3.32
CA LEU A 19 -6.47 7.40 -4.65
C LEU A 19 -5.53 6.56 -5.51
N GLY A 20 -5.86 6.40 -6.80
CA GLY A 20 -5.06 5.59 -7.73
C GLY A 20 -5.93 5.01 -8.84
N GLY A 21 -5.33 4.26 -9.75
CA GLY A 21 -6.06 3.60 -10.83
C GLY A 21 -5.16 2.97 -11.90
N ALA A 22 -5.78 2.20 -12.78
CA ALA A 22 -5.26 2.05 -14.14
C ALA A 22 -5.25 3.41 -14.85
N HIS A 23 -4.39 3.58 -15.85
CA HIS A 23 -4.10 4.86 -16.50
C HIS A 23 -5.38 5.61 -16.92
N GLY A 24 -5.54 6.85 -16.44
CA GLY A 24 -6.68 7.71 -16.78
C GLY A 24 -7.95 7.53 -15.93
N LYS A 25 -7.88 6.88 -14.76
CA LYS A 25 -8.99 6.87 -13.78
C LYS A 25 -8.54 7.21 -12.37
N GLU A 26 -9.29 8.09 -11.71
CA GLU A 26 -9.32 8.21 -10.26
C GLU A 26 -10.27 7.15 -9.69
N VAL A 27 -9.77 6.30 -8.80
CA VAL A 27 -10.57 5.51 -7.87
C VAL A 27 -10.71 6.31 -6.58
N VAL A 28 -11.94 6.41 -6.07
CA VAL A 28 -12.24 6.87 -4.71
C VAL A 28 -13.10 5.77 -4.08
N GLY A 29 -12.47 4.87 -3.32
CA GLY A 29 -13.14 3.73 -2.70
C GLY A 29 -12.19 2.67 -2.15
N PRO A 30 -12.70 1.69 -1.37
CA PRO A 30 -11.89 0.65 -0.74
C PRO A 30 -11.36 -0.41 -1.73
N THR A 31 -11.86 -0.42 -2.97
CA THR A 31 -11.41 -1.32 -4.05
C THR A 31 -11.30 -0.56 -5.37
N GLY A 32 -10.17 -0.76 -6.06
CA GLY A 32 -9.94 -0.29 -7.42
C GLY A 32 -9.41 -1.43 -8.29
N PRO A 33 -9.43 -1.30 -9.64
CA PRO A 33 -8.74 -2.23 -10.52
C PRO A 33 -7.22 -2.21 -10.25
N PHE A 34 -6.49 -3.13 -10.88
CA PHE A 34 -5.04 -3.21 -10.79
C PHE A 34 -4.37 -1.87 -11.12
N CYS A 35 -3.43 -1.42 -10.28
CA CYS A 35 -2.73 -0.14 -10.44
C CYS A 35 -1.21 -0.30 -10.46
N TYR A 36 -0.54 0.55 -11.24
CA TYR A 36 0.90 0.80 -11.09
C TYR A 36 1.22 1.68 -9.87
N SER A 37 0.24 2.38 -9.29
CA SER A 37 0.41 3.14 -8.05
C SER A 37 -0.90 3.33 -7.30
N TYR A 38 -0.81 3.40 -5.97
CA TYR A 38 -1.86 3.88 -5.08
C TYR A 38 -1.29 4.94 -4.13
N VAL A 39 -2.14 5.82 -3.63
CA VAL A 39 -1.89 6.75 -2.52
C VAL A 39 -3.00 6.56 -1.50
N ILE A 40 -2.65 6.22 -0.26
CA ILE A 40 -3.60 6.11 0.84
C ILE A 40 -3.39 7.32 1.74
N ALA A 41 -4.33 8.26 1.74
CA ALA A 41 -4.27 9.49 2.53
C ALA A 41 -5.02 9.32 3.86
N PHE A 42 -4.39 9.77 4.95
CA PHE A 42 -4.89 9.71 6.32
C PHE A 42 -4.90 11.15 6.89
N PRO A 43 -6.07 11.81 6.98
CA PRO A 43 -6.16 13.21 7.43
C PRO A 43 -5.56 13.41 8.82
N GLY A 44 -4.58 14.32 8.92
CA GLY A 44 -3.84 14.59 10.14
C GLY A 44 -2.64 13.68 10.42
N LEU A 45 -2.44 12.60 9.65
CA LEU A 45 -1.29 11.69 9.78
C LEU A 45 -0.35 11.68 8.56
N GLY A 46 -0.85 11.96 7.35
CA GLY A 46 -0.03 12.00 6.14
C GLY A 46 -0.59 11.14 5.01
N TYR A 47 0.29 10.51 4.22
CA TYR A 47 -0.11 9.55 3.19
C TYR A 47 0.95 8.47 2.96
N ILE A 48 0.49 7.29 2.53
CA ILE A 48 1.35 6.20 2.03
C ILE A 48 1.23 6.17 0.51
N LYS A 49 2.30 6.42 -0.24
CA LYS A 49 2.38 6.13 -1.67
C LYS A 49 2.98 4.75 -1.89
N LEU A 50 2.33 3.96 -2.73
CA LEU A 50 2.73 2.62 -3.17
C LEU A 50 2.94 2.67 -4.69
N THR A 51 4.03 2.10 -5.20
CA THR A 51 4.38 2.10 -6.64
C THR A 51 4.83 0.70 -7.04
N ASP A 52 4.18 0.07 -8.01
CA ASP A 52 4.59 -1.26 -8.53
C ASP A 52 5.88 -1.09 -9.36
N GLU A 53 6.95 -1.77 -8.95
CA GLU A 53 8.26 -1.77 -9.65
C GLU A 53 8.47 -3.06 -10.46
N GLY A 54 7.43 -3.90 -10.55
CA GLY A 54 7.44 -5.14 -11.29
C GLY A 54 8.38 -6.19 -10.68
N ASN A 55 8.91 -7.04 -11.55
CA ASN A 55 9.87 -8.11 -11.24
C ASN A 55 11.34 -7.70 -11.46
N GLY A 56 11.62 -6.39 -11.58
CA GLY A 56 12.97 -5.86 -11.78
C GLY A 56 13.81 -5.77 -10.49
N VAL A 57 13.18 -5.86 -9.32
CA VAL A 57 13.82 -5.76 -8.01
C VAL A 57 13.99 -7.15 -7.41
N VAL A 58 15.20 -7.50 -7.00
CA VAL A 58 15.50 -8.79 -6.36
C VAL A 58 15.01 -8.78 -4.91
N GLY A 59 14.26 -9.81 -4.53
CA GLY A 59 13.75 -9.98 -3.17
C GLY A 59 13.01 -11.32 -2.96
N PRO A 60 12.24 -11.46 -1.87
CA PRO A 60 11.60 -12.72 -1.47
C PRO A 60 10.33 -13.11 -2.24
N GLY A 61 10.01 -12.47 -3.38
CA GLY A 61 8.82 -12.80 -4.19
C GLY A 61 8.96 -12.28 -5.63
N ASP A 62 8.12 -12.80 -6.53
CA ASP A 62 8.18 -12.55 -7.98
C ASP A 62 8.07 -11.05 -8.38
N TRP A 63 7.31 -10.28 -7.60
CA TRP A 63 6.94 -8.90 -7.90
C TRP A 63 7.15 -8.00 -6.68
N SER A 64 7.35 -6.71 -6.91
CA SER A 64 7.74 -5.75 -5.88
C SER A 64 6.97 -4.42 -5.97
N VAL A 65 6.76 -3.80 -4.81
CA VAL A 65 6.10 -2.50 -4.65
C VAL A 65 6.96 -1.63 -3.74
N ALA A 66 7.46 -0.50 -4.26
CA ALA A 66 8.10 0.52 -3.45
C ALA A 66 7.06 1.31 -2.65
N VAL A 67 7.32 1.53 -1.37
CA VAL A 67 6.38 2.15 -0.42
C VAL A 67 7.05 3.30 0.32
N SER A 68 6.47 4.51 0.22
CA SER A 68 7.03 5.73 0.81
C SER A 68 7.18 5.61 2.32
N GLY A 69 8.37 5.89 2.84
CA GLY A 69 8.66 5.84 4.27
C GLY A 69 9.05 4.46 4.81
N SER A 70 9.20 3.45 3.94
CA SER A 70 9.92 2.21 4.27
C SER A 70 11.27 2.17 3.55
N SER A 71 12.24 1.46 4.13
CA SER A 71 13.55 1.18 3.53
C SER A 71 13.51 0.01 2.54
N THR A 72 12.38 -0.69 2.44
CA THR A 72 12.28 -2.03 1.86
C THR A 72 10.99 -2.15 1.06
N ASN A 73 11.06 -2.68 -0.16
CA ASN A 73 9.87 -2.95 -0.95
C ASN A 73 8.99 -4.03 -0.29
N TRP A 74 7.69 -3.93 -0.52
CA TRP A 74 6.75 -5.03 -0.27
C TRP A 74 6.76 -5.97 -1.47
N PHE A 75 6.95 -7.27 -1.24
CA PHE A 75 7.06 -8.28 -2.29
C PHE A 75 5.86 -9.23 -2.28
N TYR A 76 5.48 -9.72 -3.44
CA TYR A 76 4.36 -10.65 -3.59
C TYR A 76 4.55 -11.61 -4.77
N GLU A 77 3.90 -12.77 -4.68
CA GLU A 77 3.79 -13.76 -5.76
C GLU A 77 2.38 -13.72 -6.39
N GLY A 78 2.27 -14.11 -7.67
CA GLY A 78 0.99 -14.24 -8.37
C GLY A 78 0.09 -12.98 -8.33
N THR A 79 -0.98 -13.05 -7.54
CA THR A 79 -1.93 -11.94 -7.32
C THR A 79 -1.81 -11.41 -5.88
N GLY A 80 -0.98 -10.39 -5.68
CA GLY A 80 -0.70 -9.82 -4.35
C GLY A 80 -1.93 -9.19 -3.69
N SER A 81 -2.06 -9.35 -2.37
CA SER A 81 -3.20 -8.85 -1.59
C SER A 81 -2.73 -8.07 -0.36
N ALA A 82 -2.44 -6.78 -0.55
CA ALA A 82 -1.90 -5.91 0.49
C ALA A 82 -2.96 -5.60 1.57
N SER A 83 -2.62 -5.83 2.83
CA SER A 83 -3.36 -5.35 4.00
C SER A 83 -2.53 -4.31 4.73
N VAL A 84 -3.12 -3.15 5.01
CA VAL A 84 -2.43 -1.99 5.60
C VAL A 84 -3.00 -1.70 7.00
N ALA A 85 -2.13 -1.54 7.99
CA ALA A 85 -2.49 -1.11 9.33
C ALA A 85 -1.70 0.15 9.71
N VAL A 86 -2.37 1.15 10.26
CA VAL A 86 -1.80 2.47 10.64
C VAL A 86 -2.13 2.79 12.08
N ASP A 87 -1.12 3.17 12.87
CA ASP A 87 -1.31 3.62 14.25
C ASP A 87 -1.45 5.15 14.36
N ALA A 88 -1.83 5.63 15.55
CA ALA A 88 -2.10 7.04 15.82
C ALA A 88 -0.85 7.95 15.76
N SER A 89 0.35 7.41 15.56
CA SER A 89 1.60 8.16 15.33
C SER A 89 1.96 8.29 13.84
N GLY A 90 1.14 7.74 12.93
CA GLY A 90 1.40 7.73 11.49
C GLY A 90 2.37 6.62 11.04
N LYS A 91 2.81 5.76 11.97
CA LYS A 91 3.54 4.54 11.65
C LYS A 91 2.59 3.52 11.02
N TYR A 92 3.05 2.85 9.98
CA TYR A 92 2.27 1.85 9.26
C TYR A 92 2.97 0.49 9.16
N THR A 93 2.20 -0.54 8.84
CA THR A 93 2.66 -1.88 8.46
C THR A 93 1.83 -2.41 7.29
N ILE A 94 2.49 -3.09 6.34
CA ILE A 94 1.87 -3.71 5.17
C ILE A 94 2.21 -5.20 5.15
N SER A 95 1.22 -6.06 4.96
CA SER A 95 1.32 -7.52 4.95
C SER A 95 0.44 -8.16 3.87
N GLY A 96 0.45 -9.49 3.76
CA GLY A 96 -0.32 -10.24 2.75
C GLY A 96 0.42 -10.51 1.45
N GLY A 97 1.75 -10.40 1.47
CA GLY A 97 2.66 -10.79 0.38
C GLY A 97 3.76 -11.72 0.91
N SER A 98 4.78 -11.96 0.10
CA SER A 98 5.94 -12.80 0.43
C SER A 98 6.83 -12.18 1.52
N ASN A 99 6.64 -10.89 1.83
CA ASN A 99 7.12 -10.28 3.07
C ASN A 99 6.03 -9.41 3.75
N SER A 100 6.38 -8.87 4.92
CA SER A 100 5.69 -7.74 5.53
C SER A 100 6.71 -6.63 5.79
N ILE A 101 6.29 -5.38 5.64
CA ILE A 101 7.14 -4.19 5.84
C ILE A 101 6.47 -3.21 6.79
N SER A 102 7.25 -2.32 7.39
CA SER A 102 6.76 -1.17 8.15
C SER A 102 7.44 0.11 7.69
N GLY A 103 6.83 1.25 8.01
CA GLY A 103 7.38 2.57 7.71
C GLY A 103 6.65 3.68 8.46
N GLN A 104 6.97 4.91 8.12
CA GLN A 104 6.40 6.13 8.70
C GLN A 104 5.90 7.04 7.56
N MET A 105 4.74 7.67 7.72
CA MET A 105 4.22 8.70 6.80
C MET A 105 4.90 10.06 6.98
#